data_AF-A0A962DS01-F1
#
_entry.id   AF-A0A962DS01-F1
#
_cell.length_a   1.000
_cell.length_b   1.000
_cell.length_c   1.000
_cell.angle_alpha   90.00
_cell.angle_beta   90.00
_cell.angle_gamma   90.00
#
_symmetry.space_group_name_H-M   'P 1'
#
loop_
_entity.id
_entity.type
_entity.pdbx_description
1 polymer ?
#
loop_
_entity_poly.entity_id
_entity_poly.type
_entity_poly.pdbx_seq_one_letter_code
_entity_poly.pdbx_strand_id
1 'polypeptide(L)'
;LNFVSIAGNTLTGSAVIRGFDLQTVLGYVAAFQPGKPLLLQSGGSVLSGYLIANDLSGIPPTVNNLEADPLFVSASDLHLRPGSLAIDYATSSAALAPPYNTDIFGQPRPVDDSQVPNAFGPIDVGAYESEADALFANGFEPCFSC
;
A
#
# COMPACT_ATOMS: atom_id res chain seq x y z
N LEU A 1 8.31 4.55 8.55
CA LEU A 1 7.74 3.29 8.00
C LEU A 1 7.91 3.33 6.49
N ASN A 2 8.44 2.27 5.88
CA ASN A 2 8.82 2.29 4.46
C ASN A 2 7.66 1.78 3.58
N PHE A 3 7.47 0.46 3.50
CA PHE A 3 6.31 -0.16 2.85
C PHE A 3 5.53 -0.95 3.90
N VAL A 4 4.23 -0.66 4.06
CA VAL A 4 3.42 -1.23 5.13
C VAL A 4 1.99 -1.49 4.66
N SER A 5 1.50 -2.71 4.91
CA SER A 5 0.08 -3.06 4.78
C SER A 5 -0.49 -3.39 6.17
N ILE A 6 -1.65 -2.85 6.51
CA ILE A 6 -2.32 -3.09 7.79
C ILE A 6 -3.83 -3.29 7.56
N ALA A 7 -4.40 -4.42 7.98
CA ALA A 7 -5.85 -4.64 7.87
C ALA A 7 -6.43 -5.46 9.04
N GLY A 8 -7.75 -5.65 9.02
CA GLY A 8 -8.44 -6.63 9.87
C GLY A 8 -9.09 -6.09 11.14
N ASN A 9 -8.96 -4.81 11.44
CA ASN A 9 -9.55 -4.18 12.63
C ASN A 9 -9.21 -4.87 13.97
N THR A 10 -8.09 -5.59 14.04
CA THR A 10 -7.68 -6.36 15.22
C THR A 10 -6.82 -5.54 16.18
N LEU A 11 -6.44 -4.32 15.80
CA LEU A 11 -5.71 -3.42 16.68
C LEU A 11 -6.57 -3.12 17.91
N THR A 12 -5.99 -3.05 19.10
CA THR A 12 -6.71 -2.64 20.33
C THR A 12 -6.54 -1.15 20.65
N GLY A 13 -5.60 -0.49 19.97
CA GLY A 13 -5.34 0.95 20.13
C GLY A 13 -6.42 1.85 19.53
N SER A 14 -6.34 3.15 19.84
CA SER A 14 -7.27 4.19 19.37
C SER A 14 -6.92 4.77 18.00
N ALA A 15 -5.86 4.28 17.36
CA ALA A 15 -5.37 4.69 16.04
C ALA A 15 -4.59 3.53 15.41
N VAL A 16 -4.40 3.57 14.10
CA VAL A 16 -3.58 2.58 13.38
C VAL A 16 -2.10 2.76 13.73
N ILE A 17 -1.63 4.01 13.69
CA ILE A 17 -0.25 4.40 14.01
C ILE A 17 -0.29 5.46 15.11
N ARG A 18 0.62 5.33 16.09
CA ARG A 18 0.88 6.39 17.07
C ARG A 18 2.26 6.94 16.82
N GLY A 19 2.33 8.25 16.59
CA GLY A 19 3.58 8.96 16.46
C GLY A 19 3.83 9.85 17.68
N PHE A 20 5.09 9.92 18.09
CA PHE A 20 5.55 10.71 19.22
C PHE A 20 6.75 11.57 18.80
N ASP A 21 7.10 12.54 19.63
CA ASP A 21 8.33 13.34 19.52
C ASP A 21 8.39 14.24 18.28
N LEU A 22 9.55 14.33 17.61
CA LEU A 22 9.88 15.39 16.68
C LEU A 22 9.32 15.20 15.26
N GLN A 23 9.28 13.96 14.76
CA GLN A 23 8.79 13.69 13.40
C GLN A 23 8.33 12.24 13.21
N THR A 24 7.16 12.08 12.59
CA THR A 24 6.64 10.80 12.11
C THR A 24 6.77 10.75 10.59
N VAL A 25 7.44 9.71 10.09
CA VAL A 25 7.66 9.51 8.65
C VAL A 25 6.92 8.25 8.19
N LEU A 26 5.94 8.45 7.31
CA LEU A 26 5.17 7.42 6.64
C LEU A 26 5.55 7.41 5.16
N GLY A 27 6.21 6.36 4.70
CA GLY A 27 6.57 6.18 3.30
C GLY A 27 5.33 5.78 2.50
N TYR A 28 5.10 4.49 2.35
CA TYR A 28 4.14 3.85 1.46
C TYR A 28 3.24 2.96 2.31
N VAL A 29 2.08 3.47 2.71
CA VAL A 29 1.21 2.79 3.68
C VAL A 29 -0.17 2.55 3.09
N ALA A 30 -0.56 1.29 3.05
CA ALA A 30 -1.93 0.85 2.79
C ALA A 30 -2.57 0.37 4.09
N ALA A 31 -3.68 0.97 4.50
CA ALA A 31 -4.33 0.63 5.77
C ALA A 31 -5.85 0.54 5.69
N PHE A 32 -6.41 -0.54 6.22
CA PHE A 32 -7.86 -0.74 6.36
C PHE A 32 -8.22 -1.12 7.80
N GLN A 33 -8.61 -0.13 8.59
CA GLN A 33 -8.98 -0.23 10.01
C GLN A 33 -10.23 0.63 10.28
N PRO A 34 -11.44 0.16 9.90
CA PRO A 34 -12.67 0.91 10.13
C PRO A 34 -12.87 1.32 11.58
N GLY A 35 -13.21 2.60 11.79
CA GLY A 35 -13.40 3.17 13.13
C GLY A 35 -12.10 3.59 13.83
N LYS A 36 -10.96 3.61 13.13
CA LYS A 36 -9.69 4.08 13.67
C LYS A 36 -9.03 5.10 12.74
N PRO A 37 -8.61 6.27 13.25
CA PRO A 37 -7.81 7.20 12.48
C PRO A 37 -6.46 6.55 12.12
N LEU A 38 -5.94 6.82 10.92
CA LEU A 38 -4.62 6.32 10.51
C LEU A 38 -3.53 6.77 11.49
N LEU A 39 -3.53 8.04 11.91
CA LEU A 39 -2.50 8.57 12.78
C LEU A 39 -3.08 9.31 14.00
N LEU A 40 -2.54 8.98 15.17
CA LEU A 40 -2.60 9.85 16.34
C LEU A 40 -1.19 10.34 16.65
N GLN A 41 -0.95 11.63 16.42
CA GLN A 41 0.34 12.27 16.64
C GLN A 41 0.30 13.10 17.92
N SER A 42 1.33 12.96 18.76
CA SER A 42 1.57 13.86 19.90
C SER A 42 2.90 14.58 19.72
N GLY A 43 2.86 15.86 19.33
CA GLY A 43 4.04 16.67 19.03
C GLY A 43 4.63 16.41 17.65
N GLY A 44 5.54 17.26 17.19
CA GLY A 44 6.32 17.04 15.96
C GLY A 44 5.57 17.24 14.64
N SER A 45 6.29 16.95 13.54
CA SER A 45 5.77 17.02 12.16
C SER A 45 5.43 15.64 11.60
N VAL A 46 4.52 15.58 10.63
CA VAL A 46 4.20 14.35 9.91
C VAL A 46 4.62 14.53 8.46
N LEU A 47 5.44 13.61 7.97
CA LEU A 47 5.79 13.52 6.54
C LEU A 47 5.19 12.23 5.98
N SER A 48 4.56 12.35 4.82
CA SER A 48 3.89 11.26 4.11
C SER A 48 4.41 11.14 2.68
N GLY A 49 4.62 9.89 2.24
CA GLY A 49 5.13 9.54 0.91
C GLY A 49 3.99 9.22 -0.05
N TYR A 50 3.31 8.11 0.14
CA TYR A 50 2.10 7.70 -0.58
C TYR A 50 1.24 6.89 0.37
N LEU A 51 0.03 7.36 0.66
CA LEU A 51 -0.84 6.71 1.63
C LEU A 51 -2.17 6.39 0.98
N ILE A 52 -2.68 5.20 1.27
CA ILE A 52 -4.07 4.85 1.00
C ILE A 52 -4.67 4.23 2.25
N ALA A 53 -5.72 4.83 2.79
CA ALA A 53 -6.40 4.28 3.95
C ALA A 53 -7.87 4.65 4.01
N ASN A 54 -8.66 3.85 4.72
CA ASN A 54 -10.09 4.12 4.89
C ASN A 54 -10.40 5.35 5.78
N ASP A 55 -9.41 5.85 6.51
CA ASP A 55 -9.52 7.02 7.40
C ASP A 55 -8.13 7.64 7.55
N LEU A 56 -7.87 8.76 6.87
CA LEU A 56 -6.60 9.48 6.90
C LEU A 56 -6.52 10.53 8.02
N SER A 57 -7.41 10.48 9.01
CA SER A 57 -7.37 11.38 10.16
C SER A 57 -5.99 11.40 10.82
N GLY A 58 -5.53 12.61 11.15
CA GLY A 58 -4.21 12.87 11.72
C GLY A 58 -3.08 13.01 10.70
N ILE A 59 -3.35 12.78 9.41
CA ILE A 59 -2.40 13.01 8.32
C ILE A 59 -2.62 14.40 7.71
N PRO A 60 -1.55 15.19 7.48
CA PRO A 60 -1.65 16.41 6.69
C PRO A 60 -2.11 16.13 5.25
N PRO A 61 -3.07 16.91 4.70
CA PRO A 61 -3.59 16.67 3.37
C PRO A 61 -2.54 16.98 2.30
N THR A 62 -2.36 16.04 1.37
CA THR A 62 -1.43 16.12 0.26
C THR A 62 -1.96 15.28 -0.91
N VAL A 63 -1.51 15.56 -2.14
CA VAL A 63 -2.06 14.92 -3.36
C VAL A 63 -1.75 13.43 -3.49
N ASN A 64 -0.72 12.96 -2.79
CA ASN A 64 -0.23 11.59 -2.72
C ASN A 64 -0.92 10.75 -1.62
N ASN A 65 -1.85 11.36 -0.86
CA ASN A 65 -2.62 10.68 0.17
C ASN A 65 -4.07 10.51 -0.28
N LEU A 66 -4.55 9.27 -0.29
CA LEU A 66 -5.88 8.89 -0.76
C LEU A 66 -6.71 8.25 0.35
N GLU A 67 -7.83 8.86 0.69
CA GLU A 67 -8.79 8.24 1.61
C GLU A 67 -9.72 7.30 0.84
N ALA A 68 -9.41 6.00 0.86
CA ALA A 68 -10.13 4.95 0.14
C ALA A 68 -9.84 3.57 0.76
N ASP A 69 -10.66 2.57 0.42
CA ASP A 69 -10.38 1.17 0.75
C ASP A 69 -9.20 0.64 -0.12
N PRO A 70 -8.07 0.21 0.47
CA PRO A 70 -6.97 -0.42 -0.27
C PRO A 70 -7.34 -1.75 -0.92
N LEU A 71 -8.51 -2.30 -0.60
CA LEU A 71 -9.08 -3.46 -1.29
C LEU A 71 -8.28 -4.76 -1.09
N PHE A 72 -7.78 -5.00 0.13
CA PHE A 72 -7.05 -6.22 0.49
C PHE A 72 -7.88 -7.50 0.27
N VAL A 73 -7.21 -8.62 -0.02
CA VAL A 73 -7.86 -9.95 -0.14
C VAL A 73 -8.59 -10.32 1.15
N SER A 74 -7.93 -10.19 2.30
CA SER A 74 -8.53 -10.41 3.63
C SER A 74 -7.70 -9.79 4.76
N ALA A 75 -8.12 -9.97 6.01
CA ALA A 75 -7.34 -9.58 7.19
C ALA A 75 -6.06 -10.41 7.39
N SER A 76 -6.01 -11.64 6.86
CA SER A 76 -4.86 -12.55 6.92
C SER A 76 -4.04 -12.58 5.64
N ASP A 77 -4.55 -11.97 4.57
CA ASP A 77 -3.92 -11.89 3.27
C ASP A 77 -4.00 -10.44 2.78
N LEU A 78 -2.88 -9.74 2.93
CA LEU A 78 -2.76 -8.32 2.71
C LEU A 78 -2.30 -7.97 1.29
N HIS A 79 -2.35 -8.91 0.35
CA HIS A 79 -2.24 -8.61 -1.07
C HIS A 79 -3.45 -7.79 -1.53
N LEU A 80 -3.24 -6.98 -2.56
CA LEU A 80 -4.26 -6.13 -3.17
C LEU A 80 -5.11 -6.96 -4.13
N ARG A 81 -6.43 -6.74 -4.14
CA ARG A 81 -7.32 -7.33 -5.16
C ARG A 81 -7.28 -6.50 -6.45
N PRO A 82 -7.59 -7.12 -7.60
CA PRO A 82 -7.82 -6.39 -8.85
C PRO A 82 -8.81 -5.24 -8.64
N GLY A 83 -8.47 -4.07 -9.19
CA GLY A 83 -9.25 -2.84 -9.04
C GLY A 83 -8.93 -2.02 -7.79
N SER A 84 -7.92 -2.42 -6.99
CA SER A 84 -7.41 -1.57 -5.92
C SER A 84 -6.80 -0.29 -6.48
N LEU A 85 -7.13 0.85 -5.87
CA LEU A 85 -6.50 2.14 -6.18
C LEU A 85 -5.06 2.25 -5.63
N ALA A 86 -4.60 1.24 -4.88
CA ALA A 86 -3.24 1.15 -4.37
C ALA A 86 -2.27 0.55 -5.39
N ILE A 87 -2.78 -0.09 -6.46
CA ILE A 87 -1.97 -0.67 -7.54
C ILE A 87 -1.50 0.44 -8.47
N ASP A 88 -0.23 0.40 -8.90
CA ASP A 88 0.39 1.37 -9.81
C ASP A 88 0.11 2.82 -9.41
N TYR A 89 0.23 3.08 -8.11
CA TYR A 89 -0.11 4.36 -7.54
C TYR A 89 1.11 5.24 -7.36
N ALA A 90 2.24 4.70 -6.92
CA ALA A 90 3.34 5.50 -6.38
C ALA A 90 4.59 5.51 -7.28
N THR A 91 5.42 6.55 -7.15
CA THR A 91 6.71 6.66 -7.87
C THR A 91 7.88 6.32 -6.96
N SER A 92 9.00 5.86 -7.53
CA SER A 92 10.29 5.70 -6.84
C SER A 92 10.99 7.03 -6.53
N SER A 93 10.52 8.16 -7.09
CA SER A 93 11.12 9.48 -6.90
C SER A 93 10.60 10.23 -5.68
N ALA A 94 9.76 9.62 -4.85
CA ALA A 94 9.29 10.26 -3.62
C ALA A 94 10.47 10.49 -2.68
N ALA A 95 10.49 11.61 -1.97
CA ALA A 95 11.53 11.90 -0.97
C ALA A 95 11.63 10.82 0.13
N LEU A 96 10.58 10.03 0.28
CA LEU A 96 10.45 8.95 1.27
C LEU A 96 10.44 7.55 0.64
N ALA A 97 10.75 7.44 -0.66
CA ALA A 97 10.89 6.17 -1.36
C ALA A 97 12.13 5.44 -0.85
N PRO A 98 11.99 4.28 -0.21
CA PRO A 98 13.14 3.48 0.15
C PRO A 98 13.72 2.81 -1.12
N PRO A 99 15.04 2.54 -1.16
CA PRO A 99 15.69 1.92 -2.32
C PRO A 99 15.50 0.39 -2.32
N TYR A 100 14.27 -0.09 -2.17
CA TYR A 100 13.98 -1.52 -2.23
C TYR A 100 13.57 -1.90 -3.64
N ASN A 101 14.35 -2.81 -4.23
CA ASN A 101 14.06 -3.45 -5.50
C ASN A 101 13.16 -4.69 -5.35
N THR A 102 12.71 -4.97 -4.12
CA THR A 102 11.87 -6.11 -3.79
C THR A 102 10.83 -5.77 -2.72
N ASP A 103 9.76 -6.55 -2.69
CA ASP A 103 8.71 -6.49 -1.67
C ASP A 103 9.05 -7.33 -0.42
N ILE A 104 8.09 -7.51 0.51
CA ILE A 104 8.33 -8.26 1.75
C ILE A 104 8.59 -9.77 1.55
N PHE A 105 8.21 -10.34 0.40
CA PHE A 105 8.50 -11.72 0.02
C PHE A 105 9.69 -11.87 -0.93
N GLY A 106 10.35 -10.77 -1.31
CA GLY A 106 11.48 -10.79 -2.22
C GLY A 106 11.06 -10.79 -3.70
N GLN A 107 9.78 -10.53 -4.00
CA GLN A 107 9.30 -10.33 -5.37
C GLN A 107 9.80 -8.98 -5.91
N PRO A 108 10.03 -8.83 -7.22
CA PRO A 108 10.51 -7.57 -7.81
C PRO A 108 9.63 -6.37 -7.45
N ARG A 109 10.25 -5.18 -7.39
CA ARG A 109 9.56 -3.89 -7.25
C ARG A 109 10.34 -2.82 -8.02
N PRO A 110 9.70 -1.99 -8.87
CA PRO A 110 8.26 -2.00 -9.22
C PRO A 110 7.84 -3.20 -10.10
N VAL A 111 6.55 -3.52 -10.08
CA VAL A 111 5.87 -4.35 -11.09
C VAL A 111 4.74 -3.51 -11.70
N ASP A 112 4.94 -3.05 -12.93
CA ASP A 112 3.96 -2.23 -13.68
C ASP A 112 2.86 -3.13 -14.27
N ASP A 113 1.63 -3.01 -13.80
CA ASP A 113 0.48 -3.71 -14.39
C ASP A 113 0.00 -2.96 -15.63
N SER A 114 0.29 -3.52 -16.80
CA SER A 114 -0.11 -2.94 -18.09
C SER A 114 -1.62 -2.68 -18.25
N GLN A 115 -2.47 -3.27 -17.41
CA GLN A 115 -3.92 -3.07 -17.41
C GLN A 115 -4.37 -1.95 -16.46
N VAL A 116 -3.50 -1.49 -15.56
CA VAL A 116 -3.78 -0.41 -14.59
C VAL A 116 -3.00 0.84 -15.00
N PRO A 117 -3.68 1.95 -15.33
CA PRO A 117 -2.97 3.19 -15.60
C PRO A 117 -2.27 3.71 -14.34
N ASN A 118 -0.95 3.92 -14.46
CA ASN A 118 -0.13 4.59 -13.45
C ASN A 118 -0.76 5.92 -12.97
N ALA A 119 -1.09 6.02 -11.69
CA ALA A 119 -1.60 7.26 -11.10
C ALA A 119 -0.45 8.28 -10.89
N PHE A 120 0.64 7.84 -10.26
CA PHE A 120 1.90 8.59 -10.19
C PHE A 120 3.11 7.77 -10.65
N GLY A 121 3.05 6.44 -10.58
CA GLY A 121 4.10 5.53 -11.02
C GLY A 121 3.79 4.07 -10.70
N PRO A 122 4.65 3.13 -11.12
CA PRO A 122 4.33 1.70 -11.17
C PRO A 122 4.60 0.96 -9.85
N ILE A 123 4.59 1.66 -8.72
CA ILE A 123 4.81 1.03 -7.41
C ILE A 123 3.48 0.94 -6.70
N ASP A 124 3.21 -0.23 -6.15
CA ASP A 124 2.04 -0.45 -5.31
C ASP A 124 2.25 0.14 -3.92
N VAL A 125 1.21 0.77 -3.39
CA VAL A 125 1.21 1.24 -2.00
C VAL A 125 0.91 0.05 -1.09
N GLY A 126 1.88 -0.31 -0.27
CA GLY A 126 1.74 -1.41 0.69
C GLY A 126 2.98 -2.29 0.74
N ALA A 127 2.95 -3.32 1.58
CA ALA A 127 4.06 -4.24 1.76
C ALA A 127 4.32 -5.15 0.53
N TYR A 128 3.33 -5.31 -0.34
CA TYR A 128 3.31 -6.24 -1.48
C TYR A 128 3.20 -5.47 -2.79
N GLU A 129 3.83 -6.00 -3.84
CA GLU A 129 3.46 -5.68 -5.22
C GLU A 129 2.40 -6.67 -5.69
N SER A 130 1.44 -6.20 -6.46
CA SER A 130 0.54 -7.06 -7.22
C SER A 130 1.30 -7.61 -8.42
N GLU A 131 1.18 -8.92 -8.63
CA GLU A 131 1.74 -9.53 -9.82
C GLU A 131 0.91 -9.06 -11.01
N ALA A 132 1.53 -8.33 -11.93
CA ALA A 132 1.00 -8.11 -13.26
C ALA A 132 0.78 -9.49 -13.89
N ASP A 133 -0.48 -9.94 -13.89
CA ASP A 133 -0.96 -11.11 -14.63
C ASP A 133 -0.81 -12.50 -13.98
N ALA A 134 -1.60 -12.76 -12.91
CA ALA A 134 -1.86 -14.14 -12.47
C ALA A 134 -2.85 -14.91 -13.39
N LEU A 135 -3.47 -14.25 -14.37
CA LEU A 135 -4.46 -14.85 -15.28
C LEU A 135 -3.81 -15.65 -16.42
N PHE A 136 -2.55 -15.37 -16.77
CA PHE A 136 -1.75 -16.22 -17.68
C PHE A 136 -0.59 -16.98 -17.02
N ALA A 137 -0.39 -16.88 -15.70
CA ALA A 137 0.65 -17.63 -14.99
C ALA A 137 0.46 -19.16 -15.08
N ASN A 138 -0.78 -19.62 -15.27
CA ASN A 138 -1.09 -20.99 -15.66
C ASN A 138 -1.58 -20.97 -17.10
N GLY A 139 -0.65 -21.06 -18.05
CA GLY A 139 -0.94 -21.06 -19.47
C GLY A 139 -2.08 -22.03 -19.82
N PHE A 140 -2.92 -21.64 -20.77
CA PHE A 140 -3.85 -22.53 -21.45
C PHE A 140 -3.07 -23.52 -22.34
N GLU A 141 -2.20 -24.34 -21.73
CA GLU A 141 -1.47 -25.41 -22.40
C GLU A 141 -2.53 -26.38 -22.97
N PRO A 142 -2.70 -26.49 -24.30
CA PRO A 142 -3.63 -27.47 -24.85
C PRO A 142 -3.07 -28.86 -24.56
N CYS A 143 -3.90 -29.79 -24.10
CA CYS A 143 -3.52 -31.21 -24.07
C CYS A 143 -3.30 -31.69 -25.52
N PHE A 144 -2.08 -31.56 -26.03
CA PHE A 144 -1.66 -32.21 -27.28
C PHE A 144 -1.19 -33.64 -26.96
N SER A 145 -2.12 -34.49 -26.49
CA SER A 145 -2.10 -35.97 -26.58
C SER A 145 -3.12 -36.64 -25.66
N CYS A 146 -4.29 -36.01 -25.53
CA CYS A 146 -5.56 -36.68 -25.27
C CYS A 146 -6.18 -36.94 -26.66
#